data_AF-A0A2G4DLM1-F1
#
_entry.id   AF-A0A2G4DLM1-F1
#
_cell.length_a   1.000
_cell.length_b   1.000
_cell.length_c   1.000
_cell.angle_alpha   90.00
_cell.angle_beta   90.00
_cell.angle_gamma   90.00
#
_symmetry.space_group_name_H-M   'P 1'
#
loop_
_entity.id
_entity.type
_entity.pdbx_description
1 polymer ?
#
loop_
_entity_poly.entity_id
_entity_poly.type
_entity_poly.pdbx_seq_one_letter_code
_entity_poly.pdbx_strand_id
1 'polypeptide(L)' 'MDSNQHMIAWSSAWALIGGQVVCTGCMRGQSVFQSEVKFRHEPSCIAKDAVDALPWAELHRILDVERG' A
#
# COMPACT_ATOMS: atom_id res chain seq x y z
N MET A 1 -3.82 -2.80 18.08
CA MET A 1 -4.55 -1.80 17.27
C MET A 1 -5.64 -2.54 16.53
N ASP A 2 -6.82 -1.93 16.42
CA ASP A 2 -7.95 -2.48 15.67
C ASP A 2 -7.59 -2.56 14.17
N SER A 3 -7.99 -3.63 13.49
CA SER A 3 -7.67 -3.84 12.08
C SER A 3 -8.27 -2.75 11.18
N ASN A 4 -9.42 -2.18 11.55
CA ASN A 4 -9.96 -0.98 10.90
C ASN A 4 -8.99 0.20 10.94
N GLN A 5 -8.28 0.40 12.05
CA GLN A 5 -7.31 1.49 12.17
C GLN A 5 -6.11 1.27 11.24
N HIS A 6 -5.67 0.02 11.08
CA HIS A 6 -4.62 -0.30 10.10
C HIS A 6 -5.10 -0.08 8.67
N MET A 7 -6.33 -0.48 8.31
CA MET A 7 -6.89 -0.21 7.00
C MET A 7 -7.04 1.29 6.71
N ILE A 8 -7.47 2.10 7.69
CA ILE A 8 -7.56 3.56 7.55
C ILE A 8 -6.18 4.16 7.32
N ALA A 9 -5.19 3.76 8.12
CA ALA A 9 -3.82 4.24 7.97
C ALA A 9 -3.25 3.85 6.60
N TRP A 10 -3.44 2.60 6.18
CA TRP A 10 -3.00 2.13 4.87
C TRP A 10 -3.69 2.89 3.72
N SER A 11 -5.01 3.11 3.81
CA SER A 11 -5.79 3.82 2.78
C SER A 11 -5.48 5.32 2.69
N SER A 12 -4.77 5.89 3.67
CA SER A 12 -4.26 7.26 3.58
C SER A 12 -3.08 7.39 2.59
N ALA A 13 -2.28 6.32 2.46
CA ALA A 13 -1.11 6.26 1.60
C ALA A 13 -1.38 5.59 0.25
N TRP A 14 -2.35 4.66 0.22
CA TRP A 14 -2.55 3.73 -0.88
C TRP A 14 -4.02 3.66 -1.31
N ALA A 15 -4.23 3.52 -2.61
CA ALA A 15 -5.54 3.22 -3.20
C ALA A 15 -5.49 1.93 -4.01
N LEU A 16 -6.54 1.11 -3.94
CA LEU A 16 -6.71 -0.04 -4.85
C LEU A 16 -7.58 0.35 -6.04
N ILE A 17 -7.01 0.32 -7.23
CA ILE A 17 -7.70 0.71 -8.48
C ILE A 17 -7.38 -0.34 -9.54
N GLY A 18 -8.41 -1.02 -10.05
CA GLY A 18 -8.26 -1.95 -11.19
C GLY A 18 -7.24 -3.08 -10.98
N GLY A 19 -7.09 -3.60 -9.75
CA GLY A 19 -6.10 -4.63 -9.44
C GLY A 19 -4.66 -4.10 -9.27
N GLN A 20 -4.50 -2.78 -9.11
CA GLN A 20 -3.25 -2.14 -8.78
C GLN A 20 -3.34 -1.45 -7.43
N VAL A 21 -2.23 -1.41 -6.70
CA VAL A 21 -2.06 -0.49 -5.59
C VAL A 21 -1.40 0.78 -6.12
N VAL A 22 -1.96 1.92 -5.77
CA VAL A 22 -1.58 3.24 -6.28
C VAL A 22 -1.17 4.11 -5.10
N CYS A 23 0.01 4.72 -5.16
CA CYS A 23 0.41 5.72 -4.19
C CYS A 23 -0.44 6.97 -4.36
N THR A 24 -1.15 7.42 -3.32
CA THR A 24 -1.98 8.62 -3.37
C THR A 24 -1.18 9.91 -3.54
N GLY A 25 0.12 9.90 -3.18
CA GLY A 25 1.01 11.05 -3.29
C GLY A 25 1.66 11.24 -4.66
N CYS A 26 2.00 10.17 -5.39
CA CYS A 26 2.67 10.27 -6.70
C CYS A 26 1.94 9.58 -7.86
N MET A 27 0.80 8.94 -7.61
CA MET A 27 -0.04 8.27 -8.60
C MET A 27 0.63 7.11 -9.37
N ARG A 28 1.85 6.69 -8.99
CA ARG A 28 2.38 5.42 -9.51
C ARG A 28 1.53 4.26 -9.04
N GLY A 29 1.30 3.33 -9.96
CA GLY A 29 0.61 2.07 -9.69
C GLY A 29 1.58 0.89 -9.75
N GLN A 30 1.31 -0.12 -8.94
CA GLN A 30 1.96 -1.43 -9.00
C GLN A 30 0.88 -2.50 -9.10
N SER A 31 1.00 -3.39 -10.08
CA SER A 31 0.07 -4.51 -10.25
C SER A 31 0.23 -5.53 -9.11
N VAL A 32 -0.86 -6.22 -8.76
CA VAL A 32 -0.82 -7.37 -7.83
C VAL A 32 0.13 -8.48 -8.28
N PHE A 33 0.37 -8.64 -9.59
CA PHE A 33 1.36 -9.60 -10.11
C PHE A 33 2.81 -9.24 -9.76
N GLN A 34 3.03 -8.04 -9.22
CA GLN A 34 4.32 -7.54 -8.76
C GLN A 34 4.34 -7.38 -7.23
N SER A 35 3.47 -8.08 -6.51
CA SER A 35 3.33 -7.95 -5.05
C SER A 35 4.60 -8.28 -4.26
N GLU A 36 5.47 -9.12 -4.80
CA GLU A 36 6.72 -9.54 -4.16
C GLU A 36 7.87 -8.53 -4.32
N VAL A 37 7.72 -7.52 -5.18
CA VAL A 37 8.77 -6.51 -5.38
C VAL A 37 8.41 -5.21 -4.66
N LYS A 38 9.45 -4.51 -4.19
CA LYS A 38 9.26 -3.18 -3.60
C LYS A 38 8.58 -2.23 -4.58
N PHE A 39 7.55 -1.54 -4.10
CA PHE A 39 6.90 -0.46 -4.79
C PHE A 39 7.91 0.64 -5.11
N ARG A 40 7.85 1.17 -6.32
CA ARG A 40 8.74 2.25 -6.78
C ARG A 40 7.95 3.53 -6.94
N HIS A 41 8.19 4.50 -6.07
CA HIS A 41 7.64 5.84 -6.18
C HIS A 41 8.29 6.65 -7.32
N GLU A 42 7.64 7.74 -7.73
CA GLU A 42 8.34 8.81 -8.45
C GLU A 42 9.43 9.43 -7.56
N PRO A 43 10.59 9.85 -8.12
CA PRO A 43 11.69 10.41 -7.32
C PRO A 43 11.30 11.61 -6.45
N SER A 44 10.34 12.41 -6.91
CA SER A 44 9.82 13.61 -6.23
C SER A 44 8.70 13.32 -5.22
N CYS A 45 8.30 12.06 -5.04
CA CYS A 45 7.22 11.70 -4.13
C CYS A 45 7.62 11.98 -2.68
N ILE A 46 6.90 12.87 -2.01
CA ILE A 46 7.11 13.20 -0.60
C ILE A 46 6.79 11.99 0.29
N ALA A 47 5.84 11.15 -0.11
CA ALA A 47 5.44 9.97 0.65
C ALA A 47 6.50 8.85 0.65
N LYS A 48 7.46 8.85 -0.29
CA LYS A 48 8.40 7.72 -0.50
C LYS A 48 9.22 7.33 0.73
N ASP A 49 9.46 8.28 1.63
CA ASP A 49 10.27 8.08 2.84
C ASP A 49 9.40 7.85 4.09
N ALA A 50 8.09 8.09 3.98
CA ALA A 50 7.12 8.00 5.06
C ALA A 50 6.29 6.71 5.03
N VAL A 51 6.16 6.09 3.86
CA VAL A 51 5.35 4.88 3.67
C VAL A 51 6.25 3.69 3.37
N ASP A 52 5.90 2.52 3.89
CA ASP A 52 6.69 1.31 3.70
C ASP A 52 6.64 0.88 2.23
N ALA A 53 7.75 0.34 1.71
CA ALA A 53 7.89 0.08 0.27
C ALA A 53 7.17 -1.18 -0.21
N LEU A 54 6.33 -1.81 0.62
CA LEU A 54 5.70 -3.11 0.35
C LEU A 54 4.17 -3.06 0.59
N PRO A 55 3.44 -2.21 -0.15
CA PRO A 55 2.01 -1.98 0.06
C PRO A 55 1.16 -3.25 0.03
N TRP A 56 1.51 -4.21 -0.84
CA TRP A 56 0.80 -5.49 -0.93
C TRP A 56 1.02 -6.39 0.29
N ALA A 57 2.26 -6.46 0.80
CA ALA A 57 2.56 -7.25 1.99
C ALA A 57 1.89 -6.65 3.24
N GLU A 58 1.84 -5.33 3.34
CA GLU A 58 1.08 -4.64 4.37
C GLU A 58 -0.41 -4.97 4.29
N LEU A 59 -1.01 -4.86 3.10
CA LEU A 59 -2.42 -5.18 2.90
C LEU A 59 -2.73 -6.63 3.26
N HIS A 60 -1.90 -7.59 2.83
CA HIS A 60 -2.05 -8.99 3.21
C HIS A 60 -2.04 -9.18 4.73
N ARG A 61 -1.09 -8.56 5.43
CA ARG A 61 -1.02 -8.61 6.90
C ARG A 61 -2.28 -8.05 7.54
N ILE A 62 -2.80 -6.92 7.06
CA ILE A 62 -4.02 -6.32 7.62
C ILE A 62 -5.21 -7.25 7.41
N LEU A 63 -5.36 -7.83 6.21
CA LEU A 63 -6.45 -8.74 5.89
C LEU A 63 -6.34 -10.09 6.61
N ASP A 64 -5.13 -10.57 6.88
CA ASP A 64 -4.91 -11.81 7.65
C ASP A 64 -5.27 -11.60 9.12
N VAL A 65 -4.98 -10.43 9.71
CA VAL A 65 -5.41 -10.10 11.08
C VAL A 65 -6.94 -10.05 11.19
N GLU A 66 -7.65 -9.62 10.14
CA GLU A 66 -9.12 -9.69 10.10
C GLU A 66 -9.66 -11.13 10.03
N ARG A 67 -8.86 -12.09 9.55
CA ARG A 67 -9.28 -13.49 9.39
C ARG A 67 -9.07 -14.35 10.65
N GLY A 68 -8.23 -13.89 11.59
CA GLY A 68 -7.90 -14.60 12.83
C GLY A 68 -6.60 -15.38 12.76
#